data_AF-A0A0B0DDJ1-F1
#
_entry.id   AF-A0A0B0DDJ1-F1
#
_cell.length_a   1.000
_cell.length_b   1.000
_cell.length_c   1.000
_cell.angle_alpha   90.00
_cell.angle_beta   90.00
_cell.angle_gamma   90.00
#
_symmetry.space_group_name_H-M   'P 1'
#
loop_
_entity.id
_entity.type
_entity.pdbx_description
1 polymer ?
#
loop_
_entity_poly.entity_id
_entity_poly.type
_entity_poly.pdbx_seq_one_letter_code
_entity_poly.pdbx_strand_id
1 'polypeptide(L)'
;MTGNHSIRFPRLTQEASAAWVAEGAEIPETGIAVGDVVITPGKIAALSNVTKEAAEDSDPAAQELLGQSMIRGIRAQLDKSFITSTNVPTLANPEPTGLAGLTGATEAELDLADLDSFVEAAYAIAGLGGNATAYLVSEADALAIATLKTGTGSNQNLLERSQPGATTINGLPLIVVPDLTAGTAYAVDAASIISVVRKDATVETSDAPYWSSDRLSVKTTMRASWGFADEARVVRMTPA
;
A
#
# COMPACT_ATOMS: atom_id res chain seq x y z
N MET A 1 -11.08 2.85 -30.97
CA MET A 1 -10.31 3.11 -29.74
C MET A 1 -10.59 1.96 -28.78
N THR A 2 -9.69 0.99 -28.66
CA THR A 2 -9.89 -0.21 -27.83
C THR A 2 -9.80 0.17 -26.36
N GLY A 3 -10.91 0.04 -25.65
CA GLY A 3 -11.04 0.37 -24.23
C GLY A 3 -10.33 -0.66 -23.36
N ASN A 4 -9.03 -0.44 -23.08
CA ASN A 4 -8.34 -1.25 -22.08
C ASN A 4 -8.92 -0.96 -20.69
N HIS A 5 -9.66 -1.93 -20.17
CA HIS A 5 -10.19 -1.94 -18.79
C HIS A 5 -9.07 -2.24 -17.78
N SER A 6 -8.01 -2.90 -18.23
CA SER A 6 -6.83 -3.29 -17.45
C SER A 6 -5.54 -2.72 -18.06
N ILE A 7 -4.55 -2.44 -17.19
CA ILE A 7 -3.20 -2.04 -17.57
C ILE A 7 -2.28 -3.23 -17.25
N ARG A 8 -1.42 -3.59 -18.20
CA ARG A 8 -0.47 -4.70 -18.04
C ARG A 8 0.92 -4.14 -17.83
N PHE A 9 1.60 -4.63 -16.81
CA PHE A 9 3.00 -4.34 -16.57
C PHE A 9 3.79 -5.63 -16.81
N PRO A 10 4.77 -5.63 -17.73
CA PRO A 10 5.63 -6.78 -17.90
C PRO A 10 6.47 -6.94 -16.63
N ARG A 11 6.54 -8.17 -16.12
CA ARG A 11 7.43 -8.57 -15.03
C ARG A 11 8.34 -9.69 -15.51
N LEU A 12 9.55 -9.71 -14.99
CA LEU A 12 10.45 -10.84 -15.15
C LEU A 12 10.05 -11.87 -14.09
N THR A 13 9.68 -13.08 -14.52
CA THR A 13 9.43 -14.20 -13.60
C THR A 13 10.66 -15.07 -13.41
N GLN A 14 11.70 -14.87 -14.23
CA GLN A 14 13.01 -15.49 -14.09
C GLN A 14 14.09 -14.54 -14.61
N GLU A 15 15.16 -14.37 -13.84
CA GLU A 15 16.31 -13.59 -14.28
C GLU A 15 17.15 -14.33 -15.33
N ALA A 16 17.80 -13.56 -16.19
CA ALA A 16 18.74 -14.11 -17.14
C ALA A 16 20.02 -14.55 -16.41
N SER A 17 20.35 -15.84 -16.42
CA SER A 17 21.70 -16.30 -16.06
C SER A 17 22.71 -15.86 -17.12
N ALA A 18 23.84 -15.34 -16.66
CA ALA A 18 25.01 -15.07 -17.49
C ALA A 18 26.14 -16.03 -17.08
N ALA A 19 26.83 -16.61 -18.06
CA ALA A 19 27.95 -17.50 -17.83
C ALA A 19 29.19 -16.99 -18.57
N TRP A 20 30.36 -17.14 -17.96
CA TRP A 20 31.63 -16.94 -18.67
C TRP A 20 31.79 -18.01 -19.74
N VAL A 21 31.92 -17.58 -20.98
CA VAL A 21 32.13 -18.45 -22.14
C VAL A 21 33.51 -18.19 -22.73
N ALA A 22 34.19 -19.26 -23.10
CA ALA A 22 35.48 -19.18 -23.78
C ALA A 22 35.32 -18.53 -25.16
N GLU A 23 36.39 -17.91 -25.66
CA GLU A 23 36.40 -17.30 -26.98
C GLU A 23 36.10 -18.34 -28.06
N GLY A 24 35.03 -18.11 -28.85
CA GLY A 24 34.56 -19.01 -29.90
C GLY A 24 33.61 -20.13 -29.44
N ALA A 25 33.28 -20.22 -28.14
CA ALA A 25 32.28 -21.16 -27.65
C ALA A 25 30.85 -20.65 -27.86
N GLU A 26 29.91 -21.58 -28.01
CA GLU A 26 28.47 -21.27 -28.07
C GLU A 26 28.00 -20.71 -26.73
N ILE A 27 27.34 -19.56 -26.77
CA ILE A 27 26.75 -18.93 -25.59
C ILE A 27 25.49 -19.72 -25.23
N PRO A 28 25.37 -20.28 -24.01
CA PRO A 28 24.17 -21.01 -23.63
C PRO A 28 22.97 -20.06 -23.69
N GLU A 29 21.88 -20.53 -24.30
CA GLU A 29 20.64 -19.78 -24.36
C GLU A 29 20.04 -19.69 -22.95
N THR A 30 19.78 -18.46 -22.52
CA THR A 30 19.14 -18.19 -21.25
C THR A 30 17.65 -17.96 -21.47
N GLY A 31 16.82 -18.83 -20.92
CA GLY A 31 15.37 -18.65 -20.94
C GLY A 31 14.95 -17.50 -20.03
N ILE A 32 14.54 -16.37 -20.62
CA ILE A 32 13.88 -15.30 -19.88
C ILE A 32 12.37 -15.56 -19.91
N ALA A 33 11.79 -15.91 -18.77
CA ALA A 33 10.34 -15.98 -18.62
C ALA A 33 9.80 -14.59 -18.28
N VAL A 34 8.98 -14.02 -19.16
CA VAL A 34 8.26 -12.76 -18.94
C VAL A 34 6.82 -13.10 -18.58
N GLY A 35 6.36 -12.62 -17.43
CA GLY A 35 4.95 -12.64 -17.02
C GLY A 35 4.33 -11.25 -17.12
N ASP A 36 3.01 -11.17 -17.09
CA ASP A 36 2.27 -9.91 -17.01
C ASP A 36 1.62 -9.76 -15.63
N VAL A 37 1.77 -8.61 -14.99
CA VAL A 37 0.91 -8.18 -13.88
C VAL A 37 -0.23 -7.36 -14.47
N VAL A 38 -1.45 -7.89 -14.35
CA VAL A 38 -2.66 -7.23 -14.88
C VAL A 38 -3.34 -6.46 -13.76
N ILE A 39 -3.27 -5.13 -13.82
CA ILE A 39 -3.89 -4.24 -12.84
C ILE A 39 -5.20 -3.70 -13.42
N THR A 40 -6.31 -3.94 -12.72
CA THR A 40 -7.63 -3.43 -13.10
C THR A 40 -8.10 -2.38 -12.10
N PRO A 41 -8.17 -1.08 -12.48
CA PRO A 41 -8.60 -0.02 -11.58
C PRO A 41 -10.06 -0.16 -11.11
N GLY A 42 -10.21 -0.42 -9.81
CA GLY A 42 -11.48 -0.47 -9.11
C GLY A 42 -12.08 0.92 -8.91
N LYS A 43 -13.38 0.99 -8.63
CA LYS A 43 -14.08 2.25 -8.32
C LYS A 43 -14.30 2.34 -6.81
N ILE A 44 -13.82 3.42 -6.21
CA ILE A 44 -14.15 3.80 -4.83
C ILE A 44 -15.08 5.01 -4.90
N ALA A 45 -16.18 4.98 -4.14
CA ALA A 45 -17.16 6.05 -4.17
C ALA A 45 -17.77 6.29 -2.79
N ALA A 46 -18.07 7.56 -2.51
CA ALA A 46 -18.86 8.01 -1.37
C ALA A 46 -20.05 8.83 -1.89
N LEU A 47 -21.21 8.65 -1.26
CA LEU A 47 -22.43 9.40 -1.58
C LEU A 47 -23.03 9.89 -0.26
N SER A 48 -23.30 11.19 -0.19
CA SER A 48 -24.00 11.81 0.94
C SER A 48 -25.09 12.74 0.42
N ASN A 49 -26.18 12.81 1.17
CA ASN A 49 -27.31 13.69 0.87
C ASN A 49 -27.39 14.80 1.91
N VAL A 50 -27.65 16.02 1.46
CA VAL A 50 -27.91 17.20 2.29
C VAL A 50 -29.27 17.77 1.87
N THR A 51 -30.04 18.34 2.80
CA THR A 51 -31.29 19.03 2.41
C THR A 51 -30.96 20.31 1.64
N LYS A 52 -31.83 20.71 0.71
CA LYS A 52 -31.55 21.86 -0.14
C LYS A 52 -31.52 23.16 0.66
N GLU A 53 -32.42 23.30 1.63
CA GLU A 53 -32.48 24.42 2.55
C GLU A 53 -31.20 24.52 3.38
N ALA A 54 -30.66 23.39 3.87
CA ALA A 54 -29.39 23.42 4.60
C ALA A 54 -28.20 23.75 3.69
N ALA A 55 -28.27 23.41 2.41
CA ALA A 55 -27.24 23.76 1.43
C ALA A 55 -27.31 25.23 1.00
N GLU A 56 -28.51 25.84 0.98
CA GLU A 56 -28.76 27.25 0.62
C GLU A 56 -28.57 28.20 1.81
N ASP A 57 -28.95 27.78 3.02
CA ASP A 57 -28.76 28.53 4.27
C ASP A 57 -27.30 28.50 4.76
N SER A 58 -26.46 27.66 4.14
CA SER A 58 -25.03 27.57 4.44
C SER A 58 -24.21 28.41 3.46
N ASP A 59 -23.83 29.62 3.86
CA ASP A 59 -22.79 30.42 3.18
C ASP A 59 -21.46 29.62 3.18
N PRO A 60 -20.69 29.61 2.08
CA PRO A 60 -20.19 28.47 1.27
C PRO A 60 -19.47 27.26 1.92
N ALA A 61 -19.73 26.91 3.17
CA ALA A 61 -18.91 25.93 3.91
C ALA A 61 -19.43 24.48 3.90
N ALA A 62 -20.74 24.24 3.78
CA ALA A 62 -21.28 22.90 4.06
C ALA A 62 -20.93 21.87 2.98
N GLN A 63 -21.06 22.24 1.70
CA GLN A 63 -20.79 21.35 0.57
C GLN A 63 -19.29 21.06 0.41
N GLU A 64 -18.46 22.08 0.60
CA GLU A 64 -17.00 21.93 0.53
C GLU A 64 -16.48 21.07 1.68
N LEU A 65 -16.95 21.31 2.91
CA LEU A 65 -16.60 20.49 4.07
C LEU A 65 -17.02 19.03 3.88
N LEU A 66 -18.21 18.78 3.32
CA LEU A 66 -18.67 17.44 2.98
C LEU A 66 -17.76 16.80 1.93
N GLY A 67 -17.49 17.51 0.83
CA GLY A 67 -16.61 17.08 -0.25
C GLY A 67 -15.22 16.69 0.23
N GLN A 68 -14.60 17.55 1.05
CA GLN A 68 -13.30 17.28 1.68
C GLN A 68 -13.35 16.07 2.60
N SER A 69 -14.42 15.92 3.39
CA SER A 69 -14.62 14.75 4.26
C SER A 69 -14.74 13.45 3.45
N MET A 70 -15.48 13.46 2.35
CA MET A 70 -15.61 12.31 1.45
C MET A 70 -14.29 11.97 0.76
N ILE A 71 -13.49 12.96 0.36
CA ILE A 71 -12.14 12.72 -0.17
C ILE A 71 -11.25 12.04 0.88
N ARG A 72 -11.29 12.50 2.14
CA ARG A 72 -10.56 11.84 3.25
C ARG A 72 -11.04 10.40 3.45
N GLY A 73 -12.35 10.17 3.39
CA GLY A 73 -12.93 8.83 3.50
C GLY A 73 -12.47 7.89 2.37
N ILE A 74 -12.41 8.37 1.13
CA ILE A 74 -11.88 7.60 -0.01
C ILE A 74 -10.40 7.26 0.19
N ARG A 75 -9.58 8.21 0.67
CA ARG A 75 -8.15 7.97 0.96
C ARG A 75 -7.99 6.92 2.06
N ALA A 76 -8.67 7.09 3.18
CA ALA A 76 -8.63 6.13 4.29
C ALA A 76 -9.06 4.73 3.84
N GLN A 77 -10.11 4.61 3.01
CA GLN A 77 -10.52 3.32 2.47
C GLN A 77 -9.47 2.74 1.51
N LEU A 78 -8.83 3.56 0.67
CA LEU A 78 -7.76 3.12 -0.23
C LEU A 78 -6.57 2.57 0.57
N ASP A 79 -6.09 3.33 1.56
CA ASP A 79 -4.95 2.95 2.40
C ASP A 79 -5.26 1.69 3.21
N LYS A 80 -6.44 1.62 3.82
CA LYS A 80 -6.91 0.42 4.51
C LYS A 80 -6.91 -0.81 3.59
N SER A 81 -7.49 -0.67 2.40
CA SER A 81 -7.58 -1.78 1.43
C SER A 81 -6.18 -2.22 0.97
N PHE A 82 -5.23 -1.29 0.79
CA PHE A 82 -3.85 -1.62 0.46
C PHE A 82 -3.20 -2.53 1.52
N ILE A 83 -3.54 -2.36 2.79
CA ILE A 83 -2.94 -3.11 3.89
C ILE A 83 -3.71 -4.41 4.15
N THR A 84 -5.03 -4.33 4.31
CA THR A 84 -5.84 -5.42 4.87
C THR A 84 -6.50 -6.31 3.83
N SER A 85 -6.57 -5.89 2.57
CA SER A 85 -7.37 -6.62 1.59
C SER A 85 -6.75 -7.97 1.23
N THR A 86 -7.49 -9.04 1.45
CA THR A 86 -7.16 -10.39 0.98
C THR A 86 -7.90 -10.75 -0.32
N ASN A 87 -8.59 -9.76 -0.91
CA ASN A 87 -9.47 -9.99 -2.05
C ASN A 87 -8.66 -10.18 -3.33
N VAL A 88 -9.10 -11.10 -4.19
CA VAL A 88 -8.67 -11.16 -5.59
C VAL A 88 -9.69 -10.37 -6.40
N PRO A 89 -9.31 -9.29 -7.09
CA PRO A 89 -10.25 -8.41 -7.75
C PRO A 89 -11.07 -9.12 -8.83
N THR A 90 -12.39 -8.96 -8.76
CA THR A 90 -13.37 -9.46 -9.73
C THR A 90 -14.31 -8.34 -10.15
N LEU A 91 -15.16 -8.59 -11.17
CA LEU A 91 -16.21 -7.64 -11.56
C LEU A 91 -17.19 -7.32 -10.42
N ALA A 92 -17.47 -8.30 -9.55
CA ALA A 92 -18.39 -8.14 -8.41
C ALA A 92 -17.70 -7.53 -7.19
N ASN A 93 -16.40 -7.77 -7.02
CA ASN A 93 -15.59 -7.20 -5.96
C ASN A 93 -14.33 -6.53 -6.55
N PRO A 94 -14.39 -5.24 -6.91
CA PRO A 94 -13.32 -4.55 -7.63
C PRO A 94 -12.16 -4.11 -6.73
N GLU A 95 -12.19 -4.47 -5.44
CA GLU A 95 -11.12 -4.17 -4.49
C GLU A 95 -9.83 -4.91 -4.87
N PRO A 96 -8.69 -4.23 -5.03
CA PRO A 96 -7.42 -4.88 -5.35
C PRO A 96 -6.87 -5.69 -4.17
N THR A 97 -6.04 -6.69 -4.47
CA THR A 97 -5.32 -7.46 -3.46
C THR A 97 -4.33 -6.57 -2.72
N GLY A 98 -4.46 -6.48 -1.40
CA GLY A 98 -3.55 -5.76 -0.51
C GLY A 98 -2.40 -6.62 -0.02
N LEU A 99 -1.57 -6.06 0.87
CA LEU A 99 -0.41 -6.73 1.45
C LEU A 99 -0.78 -8.02 2.19
N ALA A 100 -1.87 -8.01 2.98
CA ALA A 100 -2.34 -9.19 3.69
C ALA A 100 -2.73 -10.35 2.76
N GLY A 101 -3.18 -10.04 1.53
CA GLY A 101 -3.56 -11.01 0.52
C GLY A 101 -2.42 -11.56 -0.33
N LEU A 102 -1.19 -11.07 -0.15
CA LEU A 102 -0.05 -11.52 -0.93
C LEU A 102 0.33 -12.96 -0.55
N THR A 103 0.28 -13.83 -1.55
CA THR A 103 0.67 -15.24 -1.42
C THR A 103 2.13 -15.48 -1.79
N GLY A 104 2.72 -14.59 -2.60
CA GLY A 104 4.14 -14.64 -2.96
C GLY A 104 5.03 -13.77 -2.06
N ALA A 105 4.52 -13.21 -0.96
CA ALA A 105 5.33 -12.49 0.00
C ALA A 105 6.35 -13.43 0.67
N THR A 106 7.54 -12.90 0.97
CA THR A 106 8.54 -13.63 1.76
C THR A 106 8.12 -13.57 3.23
N GLU A 107 8.01 -14.71 3.89
CA GLU A 107 7.71 -14.75 5.33
C GLU A 107 8.98 -14.67 6.16
N ALA A 108 8.92 -13.94 7.27
CA ALA A 108 9.97 -13.86 8.28
C ALA A 108 9.37 -13.82 9.69
N GLU A 109 10.18 -14.16 10.69
CA GLU A 109 9.78 -14.03 12.10
C GLU A 109 9.92 -12.58 12.56
N LEU A 110 8.94 -12.12 13.34
CA LEU A 110 8.96 -10.83 14.01
C LEU A 110 9.30 -11.01 15.48
N ASP A 111 10.50 -10.57 15.86
CA ASP A 111 10.84 -10.28 17.25
C ASP A 111 10.81 -8.76 17.46
N LEU A 112 10.06 -8.34 18.48
CA LEU A 112 9.96 -6.94 18.92
C LEU A 112 10.81 -6.65 20.17
N ALA A 113 11.56 -7.63 20.67
CA ALA A 113 12.53 -7.46 21.75
C ALA A 113 13.82 -6.79 21.28
N ASP A 114 14.13 -6.89 19.98
CA ASP A 114 15.26 -6.24 19.32
C ASP A 114 14.87 -5.68 17.94
N LEU A 115 15.87 -5.31 17.14
CA LEU A 115 15.69 -4.76 15.79
C LEU A 115 16.22 -5.70 14.71
N ASP A 116 16.65 -6.91 15.07
CA ASP A 116 17.38 -7.80 14.17
C ASP A 116 16.43 -8.35 13.10
N SER A 117 15.17 -8.65 13.47
CA SER A 117 14.10 -9.04 12.53
C SER A 117 13.91 -8.05 11.38
N PHE A 118 13.96 -6.75 11.65
CA PHE A 118 13.86 -5.71 10.62
C PHE A 118 15.07 -5.70 9.69
N VAL A 119 16.28 -5.85 10.25
CA VAL A 119 17.51 -5.90 9.47
C VAL A 119 17.51 -7.14 8.56
N GLU A 120 17.17 -8.30 9.09
CA GLU A 120 17.04 -9.55 8.33
C GLU A 120 16.04 -9.41 7.18
N ALA A 121 14.87 -8.81 7.43
CA ALA A 121 13.88 -8.56 6.39
C ALA A 121 14.41 -7.64 5.28
N ALA A 122 15.16 -6.59 5.60
CA ALA A 122 15.79 -5.75 4.58
C ALA A 122 16.84 -6.51 3.76
N TYR A 123 17.64 -7.37 4.38
CA TYR A 123 18.62 -8.21 3.68
C TYR A 123 17.95 -9.33 2.87
N ALA A 124 16.79 -9.83 3.27
CA ALA A 124 16.00 -10.77 2.47
C ALA A 124 15.57 -10.14 1.14
N ILE A 125 15.12 -8.88 1.15
CA ILE A 125 14.83 -8.12 -0.07
C ILE A 125 16.09 -7.91 -0.92
N ALA A 126 17.21 -7.56 -0.27
CA ALA A 126 18.49 -7.39 -0.97
C ALA A 126 18.98 -8.69 -1.63
N GLY A 127 18.75 -9.84 -0.99
CA GLY A 127 19.06 -11.17 -1.54
C GLY A 127 18.27 -11.50 -2.82
N LEU A 128 17.15 -10.83 -3.05
CA LEU A 128 16.33 -10.93 -4.26
C LEU A 128 16.67 -9.84 -5.30
N GLY A 129 17.75 -9.09 -5.10
CA GLY A 129 18.16 -7.98 -5.98
C GLY A 129 17.26 -6.75 -5.88
N GLY A 130 16.44 -6.64 -4.83
CA GLY A 130 15.65 -5.46 -4.50
C GLY A 130 16.36 -4.53 -3.52
N ASN A 131 15.73 -3.40 -3.19
CA ASN A 131 16.19 -2.53 -2.11
C ASN A 131 15.03 -2.25 -1.17
N ALA A 132 15.17 -2.59 0.11
CA ALA A 132 14.17 -2.23 1.11
C ALA A 132 14.09 -0.70 1.22
N THR A 133 12.88 -0.17 1.22
CA THR A 133 12.62 1.29 1.18
C THR A 133 11.91 1.81 2.42
N ALA A 134 11.09 0.99 3.08
CA ALA A 134 10.38 1.35 4.28
C ALA A 134 9.95 0.09 5.05
N TYR A 135 9.72 0.28 6.35
CA TYR A 135 9.01 -0.68 7.20
C TYR A 135 7.62 -0.16 7.52
N LEU A 136 6.61 -1.02 7.47
CA LEU A 136 5.24 -0.72 7.86
C LEU A 136 4.93 -1.47 9.16
N VAL A 137 4.48 -0.75 10.18
CA VAL A 137 4.16 -1.30 11.51
C VAL A 137 2.87 -0.73 12.07
N SER A 138 2.23 -1.45 12.98
CA SER A 138 1.09 -0.93 13.73
C SER A 138 1.53 0.15 14.73
N GLU A 139 0.57 0.93 15.25
CA GLU A 139 0.87 1.93 16.29
C GLU A 139 1.40 1.26 17.58
N ALA A 140 0.88 0.09 17.94
CA ALA A 140 1.31 -0.66 19.11
C ALA A 140 2.76 -1.16 18.97
N ASP A 141 3.11 -1.72 17.81
CA ASP A 141 4.47 -2.22 17.57
C ASP A 141 5.46 -1.07 17.43
N ALA A 142 5.06 0.05 16.81
CA ALA A 142 5.87 1.26 16.75
C ALA A 142 6.19 1.81 18.16
N LEU A 143 5.24 1.76 19.08
CA LEU A 143 5.46 2.14 20.48
C LEU A 143 6.42 1.17 21.17
N ALA A 144 6.29 -0.14 20.94
CA ALA A 144 7.20 -1.14 21.49
C ALA A 144 8.64 -0.86 21.02
N ILE A 145 8.83 -0.70 19.71
CA ILE A 145 10.12 -0.35 19.08
C ILE A 145 10.69 0.96 19.63
N ALA A 146 9.85 2.00 19.78
CA ALA A 146 10.29 3.30 20.27
C ALA A 146 10.68 3.30 21.77
N THR A 147 10.25 2.29 22.52
CA THR A 147 10.52 2.16 23.97
C THR A 147 11.58 1.11 24.31
N LEU A 148 12.10 0.40 23.30
CA LEU A 148 13.25 -0.50 23.44
C LEU A 148 14.41 0.21 24.13
N LYS A 149 15.09 -0.49 25.04
CA LYS A 149 16.18 0.05 25.86
C LYS A 149 17.54 -0.43 25.39
N THR A 150 18.57 0.35 25.63
CA THR A 150 19.97 -0.04 25.31
C THR A 150 20.46 -1.25 26.13
N GLY A 151 19.78 -1.60 27.21
CA GLY A 151 20.07 -2.78 28.01
C GLY A 151 19.23 -2.86 29.28
N THR A 152 19.36 -3.96 30.01
CA THR A 152 18.66 -4.18 31.28
C THR A 152 19.07 -3.14 32.32
N GLY A 153 18.09 -2.45 32.92
CA GLY A 153 18.31 -1.38 33.89
C GLY A 153 18.65 -0.01 33.28
N SER A 154 18.73 0.09 31.95
CA SER A 154 18.88 1.36 31.24
C SER A 154 17.53 2.03 31.03
N ASN A 155 17.46 3.34 31.30
CA ASN A 155 16.31 4.16 30.92
C ASN A 155 16.48 4.80 29.53
N GLN A 156 17.66 4.68 28.91
CA GLN A 156 17.92 5.20 27.58
C GLN A 156 17.26 4.32 26.52
N ASN A 157 16.52 4.95 25.62
CA ASN A 157 15.93 4.26 24.47
C ASN A 157 17.03 3.87 23.48
N LEU A 158 16.87 2.71 22.82
CA LEU A 158 17.77 2.21 21.79
C LEU A 158 17.74 3.12 20.55
N LEU A 159 16.54 3.53 20.14
CA LEU A 159 16.33 4.44 19.04
C LEU A 159 16.17 5.87 19.55
N GLU A 160 17.13 6.72 19.21
CA GLU A 160 17.01 8.15 19.41
C GLU A 160 16.20 8.76 18.25
N ARG A 161 15.14 9.50 18.57
CA ARG A 161 14.38 10.27 17.58
C ARG A 161 15.18 11.50 17.19
N SER A 162 15.91 11.40 16.08
CA SER A 162 16.62 12.52 15.46
C SER A 162 15.66 13.63 14.99
N GLN A 163 14.39 13.27 14.69
CA GLN A 163 13.30 14.20 14.43
C GLN A 163 11.99 13.76 15.13
N PRO A 164 11.14 14.71 15.58
CA PRO A 164 9.83 14.38 16.11
C PRO A 164 8.99 13.60 15.08
N GLY A 165 8.62 12.37 15.41
CA GLY A 165 7.73 11.54 14.57
C GLY A 165 8.41 10.77 13.45
N ALA A 166 9.72 10.94 13.22
CA ALA A 166 10.48 10.15 12.25
C ALA A 166 11.38 9.15 13.00
N THR A 167 10.98 7.88 12.98
CA THR A 167 11.81 6.77 13.46
C THR A 167 12.43 6.08 12.24
N THR A 168 13.71 5.77 12.31
CA THR A 168 14.40 5.00 11.26
C THR A 168 15.09 3.80 11.87
N ILE A 169 15.13 2.69 11.13
CA ILE A 169 15.85 1.46 11.49
C ILE A 169 16.79 1.16 10.34
N ASN A 170 18.10 1.08 10.60
CA ASN A 170 19.12 0.88 9.56
C ASN A 170 19.02 1.88 8.37
N GLY A 171 18.66 3.14 8.67
CA GLY A 171 18.48 4.19 7.66
C GLY A 171 17.17 4.14 6.87
N LEU A 172 16.30 3.15 7.12
CA LEU A 172 14.99 3.05 6.50
C LEU A 172 13.88 3.63 7.39
N PRO A 173 12.91 4.36 6.83
CA PRO A 173 11.80 4.92 7.59
C PRO A 173 10.86 3.83 8.12
N LEU A 174 10.49 3.98 9.39
CA LEU A 174 9.42 3.20 10.02
C LEU A 174 8.10 3.98 9.89
N ILE A 175 7.21 3.49 9.04
CA ILE A 175 5.90 4.09 8.76
C ILE A 175 4.85 3.41 9.63
N VAL A 176 4.14 4.22 10.44
CA VAL A 176 3.04 3.73 11.27
C VAL A 176 1.77 3.68 10.43
N VAL A 177 1.13 2.51 10.41
CA VAL A 177 -0.07 2.21 9.64
C VAL A 177 -1.20 1.87 10.59
N PRO A 178 -2.24 2.73 10.73
CA PRO A 178 -3.31 2.53 11.72
C PRO A 178 -4.13 1.25 11.54
N ASP A 179 -4.37 0.83 10.29
CA ASP A 179 -5.17 -0.35 9.97
C ASP A 179 -4.35 -1.66 10.00
N LEU A 180 -3.05 -1.60 10.30
CA LEU A 180 -2.21 -2.78 10.38
C LEU A 180 -2.43 -3.51 11.71
N THR A 181 -2.62 -4.82 11.65
CA THR A 181 -2.81 -5.66 12.86
C THR A 181 -1.50 -5.72 13.65
N ALA A 182 -1.57 -5.49 14.95
CA ALA A 182 -0.41 -5.55 15.83
C ALA A 182 0.24 -6.95 15.81
N GLY A 183 1.58 -6.98 15.91
CA GLY A 183 2.37 -8.18 15.72
C GLY A 183 2.58 -8.56 14.25
N THR A 184 2.08 -7.79 13.29
CA THR A 184 2.44 -7.93 11.87
C THR A 184 3.19 -6.69 11.41
N ALA A 185 4.31 -6.90 10.72
CA ALA A 185 5.07 -5.84 10.11
C ALA A 185 5.45 -6.21 8.67
N TYR A 186 5.71 -5.20 7.84
CA TYR A 186 6.16 -5.42 6.47
C TYR A 186 7.44 -4.66 6.19
N ALA A 187 8.40 -5.29 5.51
CA ALA A 187 9.45 -4.58 4.79
C ALA A 187 9.08 -4.54 3.31
N VAL A 188 9.18 -3.37 2.67
CA VAL A 188 8.74 -3.18 1.28
C VAL A 188 9.81 -2.55 0.40
N ASP A 189 9.93 -3.04 -0.83
CA ASP A 189 10.60 -2.37 -1.93
C ASP A 189 9.58 -1.53 -2.72
N ALA A 190 9.63 -0.19 -2.61
CA ALA A 190 8.71 0.68 -3.32
C ALA A 190 8.80 0.52 -4.85
N ALA A 191 9.94 0.07 -5.40
CA ALA A 191 10.08 -0.18 -6.83
C ALA A 191 9.31 -1.42 -7.30
N SER A 192 8.99 -2.35 -6.39
CA SER A 192 8.15 -3.52 -6.71
C SER A 192 6.65 -3.22 -6.65
N ILE A 193 6.26 -2.07 -6.08
CA ILE A 193 4.86 -1.66 -5.92
C ILE A 193 4.48 -0.69 -7.03
N ILE A 194 3.51 -1.07 -7.85
CA ILE A 194 3.00 -0.25 -8.95
C ILE A 194 1.64 0.31 -8.54
N SER A 195 1.52 1.64 -8.49
CA SER A 195 0.24 2.32 -8.29
C SER A 195 -0.34 2.82 -9.61
N VAL A 196 -1.65 2.73 -9.76
CA VAL A 196 -2.37 3.11 -10.98
C VAL A 196 -3.58 3.95 -10.60
N VAL A 197 -3.56 5.23 -10.95
CA VAL A 197 -4.71 6.12 -10.82
C VAL A 197 -5.28 6.40 -12.22
N ARG A 198 -6.52 5.98 -12.46
CA ARG A 198 -7.22 6.16 -13.74
C ARG A 198 -8.14 7.39 -13.72
N LYS A 199 -8.71 7.70 -12.56
CA LYS A 199 -9.51 8.91 -12.34
C LYS A 199 -9.28 9.37 -10.90
N ASP A 200 -8.78 10.59 -10.75
CA ASP A 200 -8.62 11.24 -9.45
C ASP A 200 -9.96 11.41 -8.72
N ALA A 201 -9.88 11.62 -7.40
CA ALA A 201 -11.06 11.88 -6.58
C ALA A 201 -11.79 13.15 -7.09
N THR A 202 -12.97 12.94 -7.68
CA THR A 202 -13.81 14.01 -8.22
C THR A 202 -15.07 14.13 -7.39
N VAL A 203 -15.39 15.34 -6.93
CA VAL A 203 -16.64 15.66 -6.23
C VAL A 203 -17.65 16.21 -7.25
N GLU A 204 -18.84 15.62 -7.30
CA GLU A 204 -19.95 16.02 -8.16
C GLU A 204 -21.18 16.27 -7.29
N THR A 205 -21.86 17.39 -7.49
CA THR A 205 -23.13 17.72 -6.83
C THR A 205 -24.29 17.59 -7.81
N SER A 206 -25.45 17.14 -7.32
CA SER A 206 -26.66 17.06 -8.13
C SER A 206 -27.90 17.28 -7.26
N ASP A 207 -28.82 18.09 -7.76
CA ASP A 207 -30.12 18.42 -7.19
C ASP A 207 -31.27 17.66 -7.86
N ALA A 208 -30.96 16.61 -8.63
CA ALA A 208 -31.92 15.87 -9.45
C ALA A 208 -32.27 14.46 -8.89
N PRO A 209 -32.90 14.32 -7.70
CA PRO A 209 -33.46 13.05 -7.27
C PRO A 209 -34.91 12.93 -7.76
N TYR A 210 -35.15 12.69 -9.05
CA TYR A 210 -36.48 12.29 -9.59
C TYR A 210 -37.71 13.07 -9.03
N TRP A 211 -37.53 14.34 -8.65
CA TRP A 211 -38.47 15.19 -7.89
C TRP A 211 -39.16 14.55 -6.67
N SER A 212 -38.65 13.45 -6.12
CA SER A 212 -39.29 12.75 -4.99
C SER A 212 -38.92 13.36 -3.62
N SER A 213 -37.91 14.23 -3.56
CA SER A 213 -37.46 14.88 -2.32
C SER A 213 -36.58 16.10 -2.63
N ASP A 214 -36.66 17.15 -1.81
CA ASP A 214 -35.80 18.33 -1.95
C ASP A 214 -34.44 18.10 -1.26
N ARG A 215 -33.48 17.58 -2.02
CA ARG A 215 -32.17 17.17 -1.51
C ARG A 215 -31.08 17.44 -2.53
N LEU A 216 -29.94 17.90 -2.03
CA LEU A 216 -28.68 17.95 -2.76
C LEU A 216 -27.88 16.68 -2.49
N SER A 217 -27.56 15.94 -3.53
CA SER A 217 -26.67 14.78 -3.46
C SER A 217 -25.24 15.22 -3.79
N VAL A 218 -24.29 14.84 -2.93
CA VAL A 218 -22.86 15.04 -3.18
C VAL A 218 -22.22 13.67 -3.32
N LYS A 219 -21.59 13.42 -4.47
CA LYS A 219 -20.98 12.16 -4.84
C LYS A 219 -19.49 12.38 -5.07
N THR A 220 -18.65 11.62 -4.41
CA THR A 220 -17.21 11.58 -4.70
C THR A 220 -16.85 10.24 -5.30
N THR A 221 -16.08 10.24 -6.39
CA THR A 221 -15.61 9.01 -7.04
C THR A 221 -14.13 9.07 -7.37
N MET A 222 -13.44 7.95 -7.20
CA MET A 222 -12.05 7.74 -7.60
C MET A 222 -11.94 6.38 -8.29
N ARG A 223 -11.03 6.27 -9.26
CA ARG A 223 -10.64 4.98 -9.85
C ARG A 223 -9.15 4.78 -9.72
N ALA A 224 -8.77 3.87 -8.84
CA ALA A 224 -7.39 3.52 -8.60
C ALA A 224 -7.25 2.02 -8.32
N SER A 225 -6.03 1.54 -8.46
CA SER A 225 -5.62 0.20 -8.05
C SER A 225 -4.10 0.20 -7.88
N TRP A 226 -3.57 -0.90 -7.39
CA TRP A 226 -2.14 -1.15 -7.27
C TRP A 226 -1.86 -2.60 -7.64
N GLY A 227 -0.60 -2.92 -7.82
CA GLY A 227 -0.13 -4.27 -8.06
C GLY A 227 1.33 -4.41 -7.67
N PHE A 228 1.79 -5.65 -7.62
CA PHE A 228 3.12 -6.00 -7.17
C PHE A 228 3.85 -6.67 -8.35
N ALA A 229 4.92 -6.03 -8.82
CA ALA A 229 5.76 -6.56 -9.89
C ALA A 229 6.48 -7.83 -9.43
N ASP A 230 6.97 -7.81 -8.19
CA ASP A 230 7.65 -8.90 -7.52
C ASP A 230 7.15 -8.97 -6.07
N GLU A 231 6.28 -9.94 -5.80
CA GLU A 231 5.70 -10.15 -4.46
C GLU A 231 6.75 -10.60 -3.45
N ALA A 232 7.80 -11.32 -3.88
CA ALA A 232 8.82 -11.85 -2.98
C ALA A 232 9.66 -10.73 -2.33
N ARG A 233 9.71 -9.54 -2.97
CA ARG A 233 10.34 -8.32 -2.44
C ARG A 233 9.48 -7.59 -1.40
N VAL A 234 8.34 -8.14 -1.04
CA VAL A 234 7.59 -7.76 0.16
C VAL A 234 7.85 -8.83 1.21
N VAL A 235 8.45 -8.44 2.32
CA VAL A 235 8.67 -9.35 3.46
C VAL A 235 7.58 -9.11 4.48
N ARG A 236 6.78 -10.13 4.77
CA ARG A 236 5.79 -10.16 5.84
C ARG A 236 6.44 -10.76 7.07
N MET A 237 6.46 -10.00 8.16
CA MET A 237 6.99 -10.44 9.44
C MET A 237 5.84 -10.68 10.41
N THR A 238 5.79 -11.86 11.01
CA THR A 238 4.77 -12.27 11.99
C THR A 238 5.42 -12.94 13.19
N PRO A 239 4.79 -12.96 14.38
CA PRO A 239 5.38 -13.57 15.55
C PRO A 239 5.55 -15.07 15.33
N ALA A 240 6.59 -15.66 15.91
CA ALA A 240 6.82 -17.10 15.90
C ALA A 240 5.69 -17.91 16.56
#